data_AF-A0A6C0J399-F1
#
_entry.id   AF-A0A6C0J399-F1
#
_cell.length_a   1.000
_cell.length_b   1.000
_cell.length_c   1.000
_cell.angle_alpha   90.00
_cell.angle_beta   90.00
_cell.angle_gamma   90.00
#
_symmetry.space_group_name_H-M   'P 1'
#
loop_
_entity.id
_entity.type
_entity.pdbx_description
1 polymer ?
#
loop_
_entity_poly.entity_id
_entity_poly.type
_entity_poly.pdbx_seq_one_letter_code
_entity_poly.pdbx_strand_id
1 'polypeptide(L)' 'MENLQIERFDDESDRVYNYRKNYITKEYNNNNLETLIKNSKILANMKFKNCKYPPKIYHMLKNFI' A
#
# COMPACT_ATOMS: atom_id res chain seq x y z
N MET A 1 14.53 -10.40 9.92
CA MET A 1 13.30 -9.98 9.21
C MET A 1 13.11 -10.97 8.09
N GLU A 2 11.99 -11.70 8.04
CA GLU A 2 11.68 -12.57 6.91
C GLU A 2 11.77 -11.77 5.61
N ASN A 3 12.39 -12.35 4.58
CA ASN A 3 12.42 -11.77 3.25
C ASN A 3 11.01 -11.84 2.65
N LEU A 4 10.17 -10.86 2.99
CA LEU A 4 8.88 -10.66 2.37
C LEU A 4 9.07 -10.37 0.89
N GLN A 5 8.80 -11.39 0.07
CA GLN A 5 8.80 -11.27 -1.38
C GLN A 5 7.50 -10.56 -1.81
N ILE A 6 7.52 -9.23 -1.80
CA ILE A 6 6.42 -8.41 -2.28
C ILE A 6 6.53 -8.31 -3.80
N GLU A 7 5.58 -8.95 -4.47
CA GLU A 7 5.47 -8.90 -5.92
C GLU A 7 5.14 -7.49 -6.41
N ARG A 8 5.72 -7.15 -7.55
CA ARG A 8 5.49 -5.91 -8.27
C ARG A 8 4.35 -6.12 -9.27
N PHE A 9 3.49 -5.12 -9.46
CA PHE A 9 2.51 -5.21 -10.55
C PHE A 9 3.16 -4.87 -11.91
N ASP A 10 2.64 -5.47 -12.98
CA ASP A 10 3.20 -5.34 -14.33
C ASP A 10 3.30 -3.88 -14.80
N ASP A 11 2.36 -3.02 -14.40
CA ASP A 11 2.27 -1.61 -14.77
C ASP A 11 2.87 -0.65 -13.71
N GLU A 12 3.51 -1.19 -12.67
CA GLU A 12 3.98 -0.40 -11.53
C GLU A 12 5.36 0.21 -11.79
N SER A 13 5.49 1.53 -11.66
CA SER A 13 6.81 2.18 -11.65
C SER A 13 7.58 1.90 -10.36
N ASP A 14 8.91 2.04 -10.39
CA ASP A 14 9.77 1.81 -9.22
C ASP A 14 9.33 2.66 -8.01
N ARG A 15 8.89 3.89 -8.28
CA ARG A 15 8.43 4.83 -7.26
C ARG A 15 7.19 4.31 -6.54
N VAL A 16 6.24 3.74 -7.28
CA VAL A 16 4.99 3.18 -6.73
C VAL A 16 5.29 1.88 -5.98
N TYR A 17 6.13 1.02 -6.57
CA TYR A 17 6.56 -0.23 -5.94
C TYR A 17 7.25 0.00 -4.60
N ASN A 18 8.24 0.91 -4.56
CA ASN A 18 8.96 1.22 -3.33
C ASN A 18 8.05 1.83 -2.25
N TYR A 19 7.07 2.66 -2.64
CA TYR A 19 6.08 3.21 -1.73
C TYR A 19 5.21 2.11 -1.11
N ARG A 20 4.68 1.19 -1.92
CA ARG A 20 3.88 0.05 -1.45
C ARG A 20 4.69 -0.90 -0.58
N LYS A 21 5.91 -1.24 -1.01
CA LYS A 21 6.83 -2.12 -0.30
C LYS A 21 7.11 -1.58 1.11
N ASN A 22 7.43 -0.30 1.23
CA ASN A 22 7.71 0.34 2.50
C ASN A 22 6.51 0.27 3.47
N TYR A 23 5.29 0.53 2.99
CA TYR A 23 4.08 0.38 3.80
C TYR A 23 3.90 -1.06 4.29
N ILE A 24 3.97 -2.04 3.39
CA ILE A 24 3.76 -3.46 3.75
C ILE A 24 4.83 -3.91 4.76
N THR A 25 6.11 -3.59 4.53
CA THR A 25 7.20 -3.98 5.43
C THR A 25 7.05 -3.37 6.83
N LYS A 26 6.54 -2.14 6.95
CA LYS A 26 6.30 -1.50 8.24
C LYS A 26 5.13 -2.12 9.01
N GLU A 27 4.06 -2.48 8.30
CA GLU A 27 2.80 -2.90 8.92
C GLU A 27 2.64 -4.43 9.01
N TYR A 28 3.58 -5.22 8.47
CA TYR A 28 3.49 -6.68 8.39
C TYR A 28 3.34 -7.37 9.75
N ASN A 29 4.05 -6.90 10.76
CA ASN A 29 4.09 -7.59 12.06
C ASN A 29 2.72 -7.69 12.75
N ASN A 30 1.75 -6.87 12.36
CA ASN A 30 0.46 -6.75 13.04
C ASN A 30 -0.75 -7.08 12.14
N ASN A 31 -0.55 -7.41 10.86
CA ASN A 31 -1.64 -7.45 9.89
C ASN A 31 -1.53 -8.58 8.87
N ASN A 32 -2.68 -9.00 8.33
CA ASN A 32 -2.75 -9.93 7.20
C ASN A 32 -2.13 -9.31 5.94
N LEU A 33 -1.19 -10.02 5.32
CA LEU A 33 -0.50 -9.63 4.07
C LEU A 33 -1.46 -9.25 2.95
N GLU A 34 -2.56 -10.00 2.76
CA GLU A 34 -3.54 -9.71 1.71
C GLU A 34 -4.18 -8.32 1.90
N THR A 35 -4.52 -7.99 3.15
CA THR A 35 -5.06 -6.67 3.53
C THR A 35 -4.03 -5.57 3.29
N LEU A 36 -2.76 -5.81 3.62
CA LEU A 36 -1.68 -4.85 3.38
C LEU A 36 -1.45 -4.60 1.88
N ILE A 37 -1.51 -5.64 1.05
CA ILE A 37 -1.40 -5.51 -0.41
C ILE A 37 -2.57 -4.68 -0.96
N LYS A 38 -3.80 -4.90 -0.49
CA LYS A 38 -4.96 -4.07 -0.88
C LYS A 38 -4.81 -2.62 -0.44
N ASN A 39 -4.48 -2.39 0.84
CA ASN A 39 -4.33 -1.05 1.40
C ASN A 39 -3.19 -0.27 0.73
N SER A 40 -2.05 -0.90 0.48
CA SER A 40 -0.92 -0.26 -0.21
C SER A 40 -1.29 0.19 -1.63
N LYS A 41 -2.13 -0.57 -2.35
CA LYS A 41 -2.63 -0.18 -3.69
C LYS A 41 -3.55 1.03 -3.60
N ILE A 42 -4.43 1.07 -2.60
CA ILE A 42 -5.32 2.23 -2.36
C ILE A 42 -4.48 3.47 -2.03
N LEU A 43 -3.52 3.35 -1.12
CA LEU A 43 -2.61 4.43 -0.74
C LEU A 43 -1.82 4.96 -1.94
N ALA A 44 -1.28 4.07 -2.77
CA ALA A 44 -0.58 4.44 -4.00
C ALA A 44 -1.49 5.21 -4.97
N ASN A 45 -2.72 4.75 -5.17
CA ASN A 45 -3.68 5.42 -6.04
C ASN A 45 -4.11 6.80 -5.50
N MET A 46 -4.29 6.93 -4.17
CA MET A 46 -4.53 8.22 -3.55
C MET A 46 -3.37 9.18 -3.78
N LYS A 47 -2.13 8.72 -3.56
CA LYS A 47 -0.93 9.55 -3.61
C LYS A 47 -0.48 9.94 -5.02
N PHE A 48 -0.52 9.00 -5.97
CA PHE A 48 0.06 9.18 -7.30
C PHE A 48 -0.97 9.40 -8.40
N LYS A 49 -2.22 8.94 -8.21
CA LYS A 49 -3.30 9.06 -9.19
C LYS A 49 -4.43 9.99 -8.73
N ASN A 50 -4.34 10.57 -7.52
CA ASN A 50 -5.37 11.41 -6.90
C ASN A 50 -6.77 10.76 -6.89
N CYS A 51 -6.83 9.42 -6.81
CA CYS A 51 -8.09 8.71 -6.74
C CYS A 51 -8.81 9.01 -5.42
N LYS A 52 -10.10 9.32 -5.50
CA LYS A 52 -10.96 9.50 -4.33
C LYS A 52 -11.59 8.17 -3.93
N TYR A 53 -11.66 7.92 -2.64
CA TYR A 53 -12.27 6.72 -2.07
C TYR A 53 -13.37 7.12 -1.07
N PRO A 54 -14.32 6.21 -0.78
CA PRO A 54 -15.34 6.44 0.24
C PRO A 54 -14.73 6.91 1.57
N PRO A 55 -15.41 7.80 2.33
CA PRO A 55 -14.88 8.36 3.57
C PRO A 55 -14.37 7.30 4.55
N LYS A 56 -15.07 6.16 4.67
CA LYS A 56 -14.66 5.04 5.53
C LYS A 56 -13.25 4.51 5.20
N ILE A 57 -12.96 4.32 3.91
CA ILE A 57 -11.65 3.84 3.45
C ILE A 57 -10.60 4.95 3.63
N TYR A 58 -10.95 6.19 3.29
CA TYR A 58 -10.05 7.32 3.46
C TYR A 58 -9.65 7.51 4.93
N HIS A 59 -10.59 7.53 5.87
CA HIS A 59 -10.29 7.69 7.28
C HIS A 59 -9.41 6.57 7.85
N MET A 60 -9.55 5.35 7.33
CA MET A 60 -8.72 4.21 7.72
C MET A 60 -7.26 4.36 7.27
N LEU A 61 -7.05 4.94 6.08
CA LEU A 61 -5.74 4.92 5.41
C LEU A 61 -5.03 6.28 5.40
N LYS A 62 -5.73 7.39 5.65
CA LYS A 62 -5.18 8.75 5.55
C LYS A 62 -3.93 9.00 6.38
N ASN A 63 -3.76 8.28 7.50
CA ASN A 63 -2.59 8.44 8.38
C ASN A 63 -1.30 7.86 7.78
N PHE A 64 -1.40 7.14 6.66
CA PHE A 64 -0.27 6.47 5.98
C PHE A 64 0.11 7.11 4.63
N ILE A 65 -0.53 8.23 4.25
CA ILE A 65 -0.25 8.99 3.01
C ILE A 65 1.02 9.81 3.16
#